data_AF-A0A7C2XIW1-F1
#
_entry.id   AF-A0A7C2XIW1-F1
#
_cell.length_a   1.000
_cell.length_b   1.000
_cell.length_c   1.000
_cell.angle_alpha   90.00
_cell.angle_beta   90.00
_cell.angle_gamma   90.00
#
_symmetry.space_group_name_H-M   'P 1'
#
loop_
_entity.id
_entity.type
_entity.pdbx_description
1 polymer ?
#
loop_
_entity_poly.entity_id
_entity_poly.type
_entity_poly.pdbx_seq_one_letter_code
_entity_poly.pdbx_strand_id
1 'polypeptide(L)'
;DAIDNSAGVDSSDHEVNIKILLSAAIENGELKASARNDLLKKMTDDVASHVLAHNYDQTRALSLMQATAAEDIDAYGRFMRALEAEGRLDRAVEGLPDDKAMAARKTQGHGLTRPELAVLLAYAKMQIYEELLGTKAPDDPSFERELDLYFPEHTHKFKKAIAGHRLKREIIATRMSNEIVDTCGATFVNQLMEISGASFADIALSYEAARRILELRAFGEAVDALDNKAPAALQTDLYNTAVDLLSEQVNKIVSDVEASNALLKRGVKGLVDQYKEPIQALKNALPEILPPAAAQSLAARVAHWKERGAPQPLAEQAALMPALEFAFDIVNLSQSTKWPAGAVGGLFFAVGHRFQIEAARAAARTSSPGGHYDQLAVRRLTEELSMRQGALTRAIAGSAKAEPNGAAKDWLDGLFADWRSRNAVAVERYEKFVADLDVGAGMSVGKLSLMSTKLADLVERAGGK
;
A
#
# COMPACT_ATOMS: atom_id res chain seq x y z
N ASP A 1 -9.73 -16.48 21.80
CA ASP A 1 -11.13 -16.91 21.76
C ASP A 1 -11.88 -16.35 20.55
N ALA A 2 -12.14 -15.04 20.46
CA ALA A 2 -12.93 -14.47 19.36
C ALA A 2 -12.40 -14.83 17.95
N ILE A 3 -11.07 -14.85 17.78
CA ILE A 3 -10.43 -15.28 16.52
C ILE A 3 -10.41 -16.81 16.40
N ASP A 4 -9.96 -17.51 17.44
CA ASP A 4 -9.78 -18.98 17.43
C ASP A 4 -11.10 -19.77 17.28
N ASN A 5 -12.23 -19.17 17.66
CA ASN A 5 -13.57 -19.78 17.62
C ASN A 5 -14.50 -19.10 16.61
N SER A 6 -13.95 -18.36 15.64
CA SER A 6 -14.74 -17.59 14.67
C SER A 6 -15.44 -18.48 13.62
N ALA A 7 -14.96 -19.70 13.40
CA ALA A 7 -15.43 -20.60 12.34
C ALA A 7 -16.93 -20.91 12.38
N GLY A 8 -17.54 -21.01 13.57
CA GLY A 8 -18.97 -21.27 13.71
C GLY A 8 -19.83 -20.09 13.25
N VAL A 9 -19.43 -18.86 13.61
CA VAL A 9 -20.10 -17.63 13.18
C VAL A 9 -19.94 -17.44 11.67
N ASP A 10 -18.72 -17.64 11.17
CA ASP A 10 -18.38 -17.50 9.75
C ASP A 10 -19.16 -18.50 8.87
N SER A 11 -19.22 -19.76 9.28
CA SER A 11 -20.03 -20.79 8.61
C SER A 11 -21.51 -20.42 8.55
N SER A 12 -22.04 -19.83 9.63
CA SER A 12 -23.44 -19.38 9.70
C SER A 12 -23.71 -18.20 8.77
N ASP A 13 -22.77 -17.25 8.64
CA ASP A 13 -22.90 -16.13 7.71
C ASP A 13 -22.97 -16.62 6.26
N HIS A 14 -22.02 -17.47 5.87
CA HIS A 14 -22.03 -18.12 4.55
C HIS A 14 -23.34 -18.87 4.29
N GLU A 15 -23.80 -19.68 5.25
CA GLU A 15 -25.03 -20.43 5.10
C GLU A 15 -26.24 -19.53 4.88
N VAL A 16 -26.40 -18.45 5.66
CA VAL A 16 -27.52 -17.51 5.52
C VAL A 16 -27.48 -16.82 4.16
N ASN A 17 -26.32 -16.30 3.74
CA ASN A 17 -26.19 -15.58 2.47
C ASN A 17 -26.41 -16.51 1.27
N ILE A 18 -25.90 -17.74 1.31
CA ILE A 18 -26.18 -18.75 0.28
C ILE A 18 -27.68 -19.07 0.23
N LYS A 19 -28.37 -19.20 1.37
CA LYS A 19 -29.81 -19.46 1.38
C LYS A 19 -30.62 -18.32 0.76
N ILE A 20 -30.24 -17.07 1.01
CA ILE A 20 -30.87 -15.90 0.39
C ILE A 20 -30.66 -15.94 -1.13
N LEU A 21 -29.42 -16.20 -1.57
CA LEU A 21 -29.08 -16.34 -2.99
C LEU A 21 -29.92 -17.44 -3.68
N LEU A 22 -29.99 -18.63 -3.09
CA LEU A 22 -30.71 -19.75 -3.70
C LEU A 22 -32.22 -19.51 -3.74
N SER A 23 -32.79 -18.81 -2.77
CA SER A 23 -34.21 -18.39 -2.80
C SER A 23 -34.46 -17.48 -4.00
N ALA A 24 -33.62 -16.47 -4.22
CA ALA A 24 -33.72 -15.60 -5.39
C ALA A 24 -33.54 -16.38 -6.71
N ALA A 25 -32.62 -17.35 -6.76
CA ALA A 25 -32.44 -18.20 -7.94
C ALA A 25 -33.68 -19.07 -8.24
N ILE A 26 -34.42 -19.51 -7.21
CA ILE A 26 -35.69 -20.22 -7.38
C ILE A 26 -36.78 -19.29 -7.92
N GLU A 27 -36.89 -18.09 -7.34
CA GLU A 27 -37.85 -17.07 -7.79
C GLU A 27 -37.61 -16.65 -9.25
N ASN A 28 -36.36 -16.57 -9.67
CA ASN A 28 -35.95 -16.27 -11.04
C ASN A 28 -36.11 -17.47 -12.01
N GLY A 29 -36.50 -18.65 -11.52
CA GLY A 29 -36.60 -19.88 -12.31
C GLY A 29 -35.26 -20.50 -12.71
N GLU A 30 -34.14 -20.05 -12.12
CA GLU A 30 -32.78 -20.57 -12.38
C GLU A 30 -32.51 -21.88 -11.61
N LEU A 31 -33.24 -22.13 -10.51
CA LEU A 31 -33.13 -23.33 -9.68
C LEU A 31 -34.51 -23.93 -9.37
N LYS A 32 -34.66 -25.25 -9.53
CA LYS A 32 -35.85 -25.96 -9.04
C LYS A 32 -35.81 -26.04 -7.52
N ALA A 33 -36.91 -25.70 -6.85
CA ALA A 33 -37.00 -25.75 -5.38
C ALA A 33 -36.61 -27.11 -4.79
N SER A 34 -36.94 -28.22 -5.46
CA SER A 34 -36.57 -29.57 -5.03
C SER A 34 -35.07 -29.85 -5.05
N ALA A 35 -34.29 -29.13 -5.87
CA ALA A 35 -32.84 -29.33 -5.99
C ALA A 35 -32.01 -28.48 -5.00
N ARG A 36 -32.67 -27.61 -4.22
CA ARG A 36 -32.02 -26.61 -3.36
C ARG A 36 -31.18 -27.23 -2.24
N ASN A 37 -31.73 -28.20 -1.53
CA ASN A 37 -31.04 -28.82 -0.40
C ASN A 37 -29.88 -29.72 -0.85
N ASP A 38 -30.04 -30.42 -1.97
CA ASP A 38 -28.95 -31.20 -2.57
C ASP A 38 -27.80 -30.29 -3.03
N LEU A 39 -28.11 -29.10 -3.55
CA LEU A 39 -27.09 -28.13 -3.92
C LEU A 39 -26.37 -27.56 -2.69
N LEU A 40 -27.10 -27.22 -1.61
CA LEU A 40 -26.50 -26.78 -0.36
C LEU A 40 -25.47 -27.78 0.17
N LYS A 41 -25.82 -29.06 0.17
CA LYS A 41 -24.93 -30.12 0.62
C LYS A 41 -23.64 -30.22 -0.21
N LYS A 42 -23.69 -29.88 -1.49
CA LYS A 42 -22.50 -29.90 -2.36
C LYS A 42 -21.50 -28.77 -2.06
N MET A 43 -21.94 -27.70 -1.40
CA MET A 43 -21.11 -26.54 -1.08
C MET A 43 -20.40 -26.65 0.27
N THR A 44 -20.56 -27.77 1.00
CA THR A 44 -19.95 -27.94 2.33
C THR A 44 -18.44 -27.76 2.31
N ASP A 45 -17.75 -28.40 1.36
CA ASP A 45 -16.28 -28.32 1.26
C ASP A 45 -15.81 -26.92 0.81
N ASP A 46 -16.57 -26.26 -0.06
CA ASP A 46 -16.31 -24.89 -0.49
C ASP A 46 -16.39 -23.92 0.71
N VAL A 47 -17.48 -24.00 1.49
CA VAL A 47 -17.68 -23.17 2.69
C VAL A 47 -16.61 -23.46 3.73
N ALA A 48 -16.27 -24.74 3.97
CA ALA A 48 -15.20 -25.10 4.89
C ALA A 48 -13.86 -24.49 4.46
N SER A 49 -13.56 -24.51 3.16
CA SER A 49 -12.34 -23.92 2.61
C SER A 49 -12.31 -22.39 2.79
N HIS A 50 -13.42 -21.70 2.55
CA HIS A 50 -13.54 -20.25 2.76
C HIS A 50 -13.31 -19.87 4.22
N VAL A 51 -13.96 -20.58 5.14
CA VAL A 51 -13.83 -20.35 6.59
C VAL A 51 -12.40 -20.61 7.08
N LEU A 52 -11.75 -21.67 6.59
CA LEU A 52 -10.35 -21.97 6.92
C LEU A 52 -9.40 -20.90 6.39
N ALA A 53 -9.60 -20.42 5.16
CA ALA A 53 -8.81 -19.33 4.59
C ALA A 53 -8.95 -18.04 5.43
N HIS A 54 -10.19 -17.69 5.81
CA HIS A 54 -10.43 -16.51 6.64
C HIS A 54 -9.79 -16.62 8.04
N ASN A 55 -9.81 -17.80 8.66
CA ASN A 55 -9.13 -18.02 9.95
C ASN A 55 -7.60 -17.93 9.83
N TYR A 56 -7.05 -18.45 8.73
CA TYR A 56 -5.63 -18.34 8.41
C TYR A 56 -5.21 -16.87 8.27
N ASP A 57 -5.94 -16.10 7.47
CA ASP A 57 -5.65 -14.69 7.20
C ASP A 57 -5.70 -13.84 8.49
N GLN A 58 -6.71 -14.03 9.34
CA GLN A 58 -6.83 -13.29 10.61
C GLN A 58 -5.71 -13.63 11.60
N THR A 59 -5.29 -14.90 11.65
CA THR A 59 -4.21 -15.33 12.54
C THR A 59 -2.85 -14.81 12.07
N ARG A 60 -2.66 -14.73 10.73
CA ARG A 60 -1.51 -14.07 10.10
C ARG A 60 -1.51 -12.59 10.44
N ALA A 61 -2.64 -11.89 10.30
CA ALA A 61 -2.77 -10.45 10.60
C ALA A 61 -2.31 -10.12 12.03
N LEU A 62 -2.72 -10.92 13.02
CA LEU A 62 -2.26 -10.76 14.41
C LEU A 62 -0.74 -10.91 14.56
N SER A 63 -0.13 -11.79 13.76
CA SER A 63 1.32 -12.03 13.80
C SER A 63 2.08 -10.88 13.14
N LEU A 64 1.55 -10.31 12.06
CA LEU A 64 2.09 -9.09 11.44
C LEU A 64 1.99 -7.91 12.40
N MET A 65 0.81 -7.65 12.95
CA MET A 65 0.58 -6.58 13.93
C MET A 65 1.45 -6.75 15.18
N GLN A 66 1.66 -7.97 15.65
CA GLN A 66 2.53 -8.22 16.81
C GLN A 66 4.00 -7.88 16.50
N ALA A 67 4.46 -8.12 15.27
CA ALA A 67 5.85 -7.86 14.89
C ALA A 67 6.20 -6.37 14.93
N THR A 68 5.25 -5.49 14.61
CA THR A 68 5.42 -4.02 14.63
C THR A 68 4.80 -3.36 15.87
N ALA A 69 4.24 -4.13 16.81
CA ALA A 69 3.39 -3.59 17.87
C ALA A 69 4.06 -2.55 18.78
N ALA A 70 5.38 -2.65 18.97
CA ALA A 70 6.14 -1.68 19.76
C ALA A 70 6.33 -0.35 19.00
N GLU A 71 6.53 -0.42 17.69
CA GLU A 71 6.66 0.75 16.80
C GLU A 71 5.29 1.44 16.65
N ASP A 72 4.22 0.66 16.54
CA ASP A 72 2.85 1.14 16.34
C ASP A 72 2.10 1.54 17.62
N ILE A 73 2.76 1.50 18.79
CA ILE A 73 2.07 1.71 20.08
C ILE A 73 1.34 3.06 20.16
N ASP A 74 1.94 4.13 19.60
CA ASP A 74 1.29 5.44 19.57
C ASP A 74 0.07 5.44 18.64
N ALA A 75 0.14 4.73 17.51
CA ALA A 75 -0.96 4.60 16.56
C ALA A 75 -2.13 3.84 17.18
N TYR A 76 -1.87 2.74 17.90
CA TYR A 76 -2.91 2.04 18.66
C TYR A 76 -3.54 2.93 19.74
N GLY A 77 -2.74 3.70 20.47
CA GLY A 77 -3.23 4.64 21.47
C GLY A 77 -4.15 5.72 20.86
N ARG A 78 -3.80 6.27 19.70
CA ARG A 78 -4.64 7.22 18.98
C ARG A 78 -5.92 6.56 18.47
N PHE A 79 -5.82 5.36 17.92
CA PHE A 79 -6.97 4.62 17.40
C PHE A 79 -7.99 4.31 18.51
N MET A 80 -7.54 3.82 19.67
CA MET A 80 -8.42 3.60 20.82
C MET A 80 -9.13 4.89 21.25
N ARG A 81 -8.41 6.02 21.35
CA ARG A 81 -9.02 7.31 21.71
C ARG A 81 -10.03 7.79 20.67
N ALA A 82 -9.78 7.56 19.38
CA ALA A 82 -10.73 7.91 18.32
C ALA A 82 -12.03 7.09 18.48
N LEU A 83 -11.92 5.77 18.69
CA LEU A 83 -13.08 4.91 18.93
C LEU A 83 -13.86 5.29 20.20
N GLU A 84 -13.16 5.66 21.28
CA GLU A 84 -13.80 6.16 22.51
C GLU A 84 -14.54 7.48 22.28
N ALA A 85 -13.94 8.42 21.54
CA ALA A 85 -14.58 9.69 21.19
C ALA A 85 -15.83 9.51 20.31
N GLU A 86 -15.85 8.48 19.47
CA GLU A 86 -17.02 8.04 18.68
C GLU A 86 -18.04 7.24 19.51
N GLY A 87 -17.76 6.94 20.78
CA GLY A 87 -18.64 6.14 21.66
C GLY A 87 -18.68 4.65 21.31
N ARG A 88 -17.69 4.15 20.58
CA ARG A 88 -17.63 2.78 20.07
C ARG A 88 -16.88 1.83 20.99
N LEU A 89 -15.87 2.35 21.69
CA LEU A 89 -14.98 1.57 22.54
C LEU A 89 -15.11 2.00 24.00
N ASP A 90 -15.15 1.02 24.89
CA ASP A 90 -14.83 1.18 26.31
C ASP A 90 -13.63 0.29 26.62
N ARG A 91 -12.46 0.91 26.80
CA ARG A 91 -11.20 0.17 27.04
C ARG A 91 -11.25 -0.67 28.31
N ALA A 92 -11.96 -0.24 29.35
CA ALA A 92 -12.02 -0.97 30.61
C ALA A 92 -12.84 -2.26 30.46
N VAL A 93 -13.94 -2.20 29.68
CA VAL A 93 -14.76 -3.38 29.35
C VAL A 93 -13.99 -4.38 28.50
N GLU A 94 -13.24 -3.90 27.51
CA GLU A 94 -12.45 -4.74 26.60
C GLU A 94 -11.10 -5.21 27.17
N GLY A 95 -10.74 -4.77 28.38
CA GLY A 95 -9.46 -5.13 29.00
C GLY A 95 -8.23 -4.51 28.32
N LEU A 96 -8.40 -3.38 27.63
CA LEU A 96 -7.34 -2.64 26.96
C LEU A 96 -6.63 -1.65 27.91
N PRO A 97 -5.34 -1.35 27.67
CA PRO A 97 -4.56 -0.46 28.53
C PRO A 97 -5.00 1.01 28.44
N ASP A 98 -4.98 1.69 29.59
CA ASP A 98 -5.16 3.15 29.66
C ASP A 98 -3.92 3.91 29.11
N ASP A 99 -4.03 5.23 29.00
CA ASP A 99 -2.97 6.07 28.45
C ASP A 99 -1.66 6.00 29.27
N LYS A 100 -1.76 5.78 30.59
CA LYS A 100 -0.60 5.67 31.48
C LYS A 100 0.14 4.36 31.24
N ALA A 101 -0.59 3.25 31.10
CA ALA A 101 -0.04 1.95 30.77
C ALA A 101 0.59 1.95 29.37
N MET A 102 -0.06 2.59 28.39
CA MET A 102 0.50 2.76 27.05
C MET A 102 1.83 3.53 27.07
N ALA A 103 1.90 4.66 27.78
CA ALA A 103 3.13 5.44 27.92
C ALA A 103 4.26 4.66 28.62
N ALA A 104 3.93 3.87 29.64
CA ALA A 104 4.88 3.02 30.33
C ALA A 104 5.45 1.92 29.41
N ARG A 105 4.58 1.24 28.64
CA ARG A 105 5.00 0.22 27.67
C ARG A 105 5.90 0.81 26.58
N LYS A 106 5.54 1.98 26.04
CA LYS A 106 6.36 2.70 25.06
C LYS A 106 7.78 2.97 25.59
N THR A 107 7.89 3.46 26.82
CA THR A 107 9.20 3.73 27.46
C THR A 107 10.03 2.47 27.63
N GLN A 108 9.39 1.30 27.74
CA GLN A 108 10.04 -0.01 27.85
C GLN A 108 10.29 -0.69 26.48
N GLY A 109 9.89 -0.07 25.37
CA GLY A 109 9.96 -0.68 24.04
C GLY A 109 8.98 -1.85 23.84
N HIS A 110 7.89 -1.89 24.61
CA HIS A 110 6.85 -2.91 24.50
C HIS A 110 5.63 -2.39 23.74
N GLY A 111 4.96 -3.28 23.01
CA GLY A 111 3.70 -3.01 22.29
C GLY A 111 2.46 -3.56 23.00
N LEU A 112 1.35 -3.62 22.25
CA LEU A 112 0.17 -4.39 22.64
C LEU A 112 0.42 -5.90 22.48
N THR A 113 -0.25 -6.68 23.31
CA THR A 113 -0.24 -8.15 23.28
C THR A 113 -1.21 -8.69 22.24
N ARG A 114 -1.05 -9.95 21.82
CA ARG A 114 -1.95 -10.56 20.81
C ARG A 114 -3.45 -10.48 21.18
N PRO A 115 -3.88 -10.72 22.44
CA PRO A 115 -5.29 -10.55 22.80
C PRO A 115 -5.77 -9.11 22.62
N GLU A 116 -4.99 -8.11 23.03
CA GLU A 116 -5.33 -6.69 22.87
C GLU A 116 -5.36 -6.31 21.37
N LEU A 117 -4.43 -6.82 20.58
CA LEU A 117 -4.41 -6.63 19.12
C LEU A 117 -5.62 -7.25 18.43
N ALA A 118 -6.10 -8.41 18.91
CA ALA A 118 -7.30 -9.06 18.38
C ALA A 118 -8.57 -8.24 18.63
N VAL A 119 -8.67 -7.56 19.77
CA VAL A 119 -9.75 -6.59 20.03
C VAL A 119 -9.68 -5.45 19.01
N LEU A 120 -8.50 -4.82 18.84
CA LEU A 120 -8.36 -3.71 17.89
C LEU A 120 -8.62 -4.13 16.43
N LEU A 121 -8.23 -5.35 16.05
CA LEU A 121 -8.53 -5.93 14.74
C LEU A 121 -10.04 -5.95 14.48
N ALA A 122 -10.83 -6.45 15.45
CA ALA A 122 -12.29 -6.49 15.35
C ALA A 122 -12.91 -5.09 15.25
N TYR A 123 -12.46 -4.16 16.09
CA TYR A 123 -12.94 -2.77 16.04
C TYR A 123 -12.62 -2.05 14.74
N ALA A 124 -11.44 -2.28 14.16
CA ALA A 124 -11.08 -1.73 12.85
C ALA A 124 -11.99 -2.28 11.74
N LYS A 125 -12.27 -3.59 11.74
CA LYS A 125 -13.18 -4.21 10.77
C LYS A 125 -14.59 -3.64 10.87
N MET A 126 -15.11 -3.48 12.09
CA MET A 126 -16.42 -2.88 12.33
C MET A 126 -16.48 -1.42 11.87
N GLN A 127 -15.46 -0.61 12.17
CA GLN A 127 -15.39 0.78 11.71
C GLN A 127 -15.38 0.88 10.19
N ILE A 128 -14.47 0.16 9.53
CA ILE A 128 -14.36 0.22 8.07
C ILE A 128 -15.66 -0.29 7.42
N TYR A 129 -16.27 -1.36 7.95
CA TYR A 129 -17.54 -1.87 7.45
C TYR A 129 -18.67 -0.82 7.48
N GLU A 130 -18.88 -0.18 8.64
CA GLU A 130 -19.94 0.82 8.82
C GLU A 130 -19.71 2.06 7.94
N GLU A 131 -18.47 2.55 7.90
CA GLU A 131 -18.08 3.70 7.10
C GLU A 131 -18.24 3.42 5.59
N LEU A 132 -17.85 2.24 5.12
CA LEU A 132 -18.02 1.86 3.72
C LEU A 132 -19.51 1.74 3.34
N LEU A 133 -20.34 1.16 4.20
CA LEU A 133 -21.78 1.03 3.94
C LEU A 133 -22.49 2.37 3.80
N GLY A 134 -22.00 3.42 4.48
CA GLY A 134 -22.48 4.80 4.35
C GLY A 134 -22.13 5.48 3.01
N THR A 135 -21.33 4.83 2.15
CA THR A 135 -20.77 5.43 0.92
C THR A 135 -21.20 4.68 -0.35
N LYS A 136 -20.71 5.12 -1.51
CA LYS A 136 -20.88 4.39 -2.79
C LYS A 136 -19.72 3.45 -3.11
N ALA A 137 -18.71 3.34 -2.25
CA ALA A 137 -17.56 2.48 -2.53
C ALA A 137 -17.95 1.01 -2.80
N PRO A 138 -18.88 0.38 -2.05
CA PRO A 138 -19.33 -0.98 -2.36
C PRO A 138 -20.05 -1.15 -3.72
N ASP A 139 -20.44 -0.05 -4.37
CA ASP A 139 -21.10 -0.07 -5.68
C ASP A 139 -20.13 -0.03 -6.87
N ASP A 140 -18.81 0.12 -6.63
CA ASP A 140 -17.83 0.10 -7.72
C ASP A 140 -17.90 -1.27 -8.44
N PRO A 141 -18.09 -1.31 -9.78
CA PRO A 141 -18.20 -2.56 -10.53
C PRO A 141 -17.01 -3.50 -10.36
N SER A 142 -15.85 -2.96 -9.97
CA SER A 142 -14.63 -3.71 -9.70
C SER A 142 -14.78 -4.70 -8.55
N PHE A 143 -15.75 -4.50 -7.65
CA PHE A 143 -16.04 -5.39 -6.53
C PHE A 143 -17.06 -6.48 -6.84
N GLU A 144 -17.62 -6.55 -8.05
CA GLU A 144 -18.48 -7.69 -8.44
C GLU A 144 -17.73 -9.02 -8.31
N ARG A 145 -16.41 -9.01 -8.61
CA ARG A 145 -15.53 -10.15 -8.39
C ARG A 145 -15.47 -10.60 -6.92
N GLU A 146 -15.63 -9.69 -5.96
CA GLU A 146 -15.63 -10.08 -4.53
C GLU A 146 -16.83 -10.94 -4.17
N LEU A 147 -17.95 -10.82 -4.90
CA LEU A 147 -19.09 -11.72 -4.75
C LEU A 147 -18.77 -13.11 -5.28
N ASP A 148 -18.05 -13.20 -6.40
CA ASP A 148 -17.61 -14.49 -6.94
C ASP A 148 -16.60 -15.18 -6.00
N LEU A 149 -15.74 -14.41 -5.32
CA LEU A 149 -14.82 -14.93 -4.31
C LEU A 149 -15.53 -15.32 -3.01
N TYR A 150 -16.60 -14.63 -2.64
CA TYR A 150 -17.37 -14.92 -1.43
C TYR A 150 -18.26 -16.16 -1.58
N PHE A 151 -19.00 -16.25 -2.70
CA PHE A 151 -19.93 -17.35 -2.92
C PHE A 151 -19.22 -18.60 -3.48
N PRO A 152 -19.59 -19.81 -3.03
CA PRO A 152 -19.06 -21.06 -3.59
C PRO A 152 -19.24 -21.17 -5.11
N GLU A 153 -18.28 -21.82 -5.79
CA GLU A 153 -18.23 -21.99 -7.25
C GLU A 153 -19.55 -22.53 -7.82
N HIS A 154 -20.16 -23.47 -7.12
CA HIS A 154 -21.44 -24.09 -7.47
C HIS A 154 -22.59 -23.08 -7.69
N THR A 155 -22.48 -21.88 -7.13
CA THR A 155 -23.48 -20.82 -7.25
C THR A 155 -23.23 -19.84 -8.40
N HIS A 156 -22.02 -19.81 -8.98
CA HIS A 156 -21.60 -18.80 -9.98
C HIS A 156 -22.44 -18.83 -11.27
N LYS A 157 -23.13 -19.94 -11.52
CA LYS A 157 -24.12 -20.05 -12.61
C LYS A 157 -25.36 -19.17 -12.41
N PHE A 158 -25.69 -18.77 -11.17
CA PHE A 158 -26.84 -17.94 -10.84
C PHE A 158 -26.51 -16.44 -10.89
N LYS A 159 -25.96 -15.98 -12.01
CA LYS A 159 -25.41 -14.62 -12.16
C LYS A 159 -26.44 -13.52 -11.82
N LYS A 160 -27.71 -13.73 -12.18
CA LYS A 160 -28.78 -12.76 -11.87
C LYS A 160 -29.05 -12.70 -10.37
N ALA A 161 -29.13 -13.85 -9.70
CA ALA A 161 -29.30 -13.92 -8.25
C ALA A 161 -28.12 -13.30 -7.49
N ILE A 162 -26.87 -13.52 -7.95
CA ILE A 162 -25.67 -12.92 -7.34
C ILE A 162 -25.70 -11.40 -7.53
N ALA A 163 -25.91 -10.92 -8.76
CA ALA A 163 -25.92 -9.49 -9.05
C ALA A 163 -27.04 -8.74 -8.31
N GLY A 164 -28.19 -9.39 -8.12
CA GLY A 164 -29.35 -8.86 -7.39
C GLY A 164 -29.40 -9.27 -5.92
N HIS A 165 -28.32 -9.80 -5.34
CA HIS A 165 -28.34 -10.28 -3.95
C HIS A 165 -28.68 -9.13 -3.00
N ARG A 166 -29.68 -9.34 -2.13
CA ARG A 166 -30.20 -8.27 -1.25
C ARG A 166 -29.14 -7.70 -0.30
N LEU A 167 -28.17 -8.52 0.10
CA LEU A 167 -27.05 -8.12 0.97
C LEU A 167 -25.74 -7.93 0.20
N LYS A 168 -25.81 -7.63 -1.11
CA LYS A 168 -24.61 -7.46 -1.97
C LYS A 168 -23.64 -6.44 -1.37
N ARG A 169 -24.15 -5.29 -0.90
CA ARG A 169 -23.32 -4.20 -0.36
C ARG A 169 -22.66 -4.60 0.95
N GLU A 170 -23.42 -5.26 1.83
CA GLU A 170 -22.96 -5.75 3.13
C GLU A 170 -21.86 -6.81 2.95
N ILE A 171 -22.06 -7.77 2.04
CA ILE A 171 -21.04 -8.78 1.71
C ILE A 171 -19.76 -8.12 1.19
N ILE A 172 -19.88 -7.16 0.26
CA ILE A 172 -18.72 -6.44 -0.28
C ILE A 172 -18.01 -5.65 0.81
N ALA A 173 -18.74 -4.90 1.65
CA ALA A 173 -18.16 -4.12 2.73
C ALA A 173 -17.44 -5.01 3.75
N THR A 174 -18.01 -6.15 4.12
CA THR A 174 -17.37 -7.15 5.02
C THR A 174 -16.11 -7.73 4.40
N ARG A 175 -16.16 -8.10 3.11
CA ARG A 175 -14.98 -8.61 2.39
C ARG A 175 -13.87 -7.56 2.32
N MET A 176 -14.20 -6.32 2.02
CA MET A 176 -13.24 -5.23 1.96
C MET A 176 -12.64 -4.89 3.32
N SER A 177 -13.45 -4.83 4.38
CA SER A 177 -12.95 -4.55 5.72
C SER A 177 -12.02 -5.66 6.21
N ASN A 178 -12.38 -6.93 5.98
CA ASN A 178 -11.50 -8.07 6.25
C ASN A 178 -10.20 -8.00 5.44
N GLU A 179 -10.28 -7.85 4.12
CA GLU A 179 -9.09 -7.81 3.25
C GLU A 179 -8.11 -6.70 3.65
N ILE A 180 -8.61 -5.48 3.93
CA ILE A 180 -7.77 -4.35 4.33
C ILE A 180 -7.13 -4.60 5.69
N VAL A 181 -7.92 -5.00 6.69
CA VAL A 181 -7.44 -5.14 8.07
C VAL A 181 -6.55 -6.38 8.23
N ASP A 182 -6.87 -7.48 7.56
CA ASP A 182 -6.09 -8.72 7.64
C ASP A 182 -4.75 -8.62 6.88
N THR A 183 -4.64 -7.68 5.93
CA THR A 183 -3.40 -7.39 5.21
C THR A 183 -2.56 -6.33 5.93
N CYS A 184 -3.16 -5.20 6.29
CA CYS A 184 -2.42 -4.02 6.73
C CYS A 184 -2.51 -3.71 8.24
N GLY A 185 -3.36 -4.43 8.97
CA GLY A 185 -3.57 -4.23 10.39
C GLY A 185 -4.58 -3.12 10.74
N ALA A 186 -4.89 -3.03 12.04
CA ALA A 186 -6.02 -2.27 12.56
C ALA A 186 -5.95 -0.74 12.33
N THR A 187 -4.74 -0.17 12.28
CA THR A 187 -4.56 1.29 12.24
C THR A 187 -4.34 1.86 10.85
N PHE A 188 -4.18 1.01 9.83
CA PHE A 188 -3.77 1.41 8.48
C PHE A 188 -4.63 2.54 7.90
N VAL A 189 -5.96 2.37 7.88
CA VAL A 189 -6.87 3.35 7.28
C VAL A 189 -6.84 4.67 8.05
N ASN A 190 -6.91 4.62 9.38
CA ASN A 190 -6.89 5.80 10.24
C ASN A 190 -5.59 6.62 10.07
N GLN A 191 -4.44 5.95 9.97
CA GLN A 191 -3.17 6.63 9.73
C GLN A 191 -3.17 7.34 8.37
N LEU A 192 -3.65 6.68 7.31
CA LEU A 192 -3.73 7.29 5.99
C LEU A 192 -4.73 8.45 5.93
N MET A 193 -5.85 8.38 6.64
CA MET A 193 -6.78 9.50 6.78
C MET A 193 -6.14 10.69 7.47
N GLU A 194 -5.41 10.45 8.57
CA GLU A 194 -4.73 11.50 9.33
C GLU A 194 -3.69 12.24 8.46
N ILE A 195 -3.01 11.52 7.57
CA ILE A 195 -1.95 12.07 6.72
C ILE A 195 -2.51 12.80 5.49
N SER A 196 -3.48 12.18 4.81
CA SER A 196 -3.96 12.65 3.50
C SER A 196 -5.22 13.52 3.60
N GLY A 197 -5.97 13.44 4.70
CA GLY A 197 -7.31 14.00 4.82
C GLY A 197 -8.36 13.29 3.95
N ALA A 198 -8.04 12.16 3.32
CA ALA A 198 -8.95 11.39 2.48
C ALA A 198 -10.02 10.66 3.31
N SER A 199 -11.14 10.31 2.67
CA SER A 199 -12.22 9.55 3.31
C SER A 199 -11.91 8.05 3.39
N PHE A 200 -12.65 7.31 4.24
CA PHE A 200 -12.61 5.84 4.28
C PHE A 200 -12.83 5.22 2.90
N ALA A 201 -13.80 5.75 2.13
CA ALA A 201 -14.09 5.27 0.79
C ALA A 201 -12.92 5.47 -0.17
N ASP A 202 -12.30 6.65 -0.17
CA ASP A 202 -11.17 6.95 -1.05
C ASP A 202 -9.97 6.05 -0.74
N ILE A 203 -9.69 5.80 0.54
CA ILE A 203 -8.59 4.92 0.96
C ILE A 203 -8.88 3.48 0.59
N ALA A 204 -10.10 2.98 0.80
CA ALA A 204 -10.45 1.59 0.48
C ALA A 204 -10.43 1.32 -1.04
N LEU A 205 -10.92 2.26 -1.85
CA LEU A 205 -10.84 2.17 -3.32
C LEU A 205 -9.38 2.26 -3.80
N SER A 206 -8.58 3.14 -3.20
CA SER A 206 -7.15 3.27 -3.51
C SER A 206 -6.36 2.02 -3.11
N TYR A 207 -6.67 1.42 -1.96
CA TYR A 207 -6.12 0.14 -1.51
C TYR A 207 -6.37 -0.95 -2.55
N GLU A 208 -7.62 -1.11 -2.98
CA GLU A 208 -7.95 -2.17 -3.93
C GLU A 208 -7.25 -1.95 -5.27
N ALA A 209 -7.18 -0.71 -5.75
CA ALA A 209 -6.48 -0.39 -6.98
C ALA A 209 -4.96 -0.66 -6.85
N ALA A 210 -4.32 -0.21 -5.78
CA ALA A 210 -2.90 -0.43 -5.53
C ALA A 210 -2.57 -1.93 -5.45
N ARG A 211 -3.37 -2.71 -4.71
CA ARG A 211 -3.24 -4.17 -4.60
C ARG A 211 -3.27 -4.87 -5.97
N ARG A 212 -4.16 -4.42 -6.87
CA ARG A 212 -4.30 -4.95 -8.24
C ARG A 212 -3.19 -4.51 -9.19
N ILE A 213 -2.78 -3.25 -9.11
CA ILE A 213 -1.72 -2.66 -9.95
C ILE A 213 -0.38 -3.33 -9.65
N LEU A 214 -0.07 -3.52 -8.37
CA LEU A 214 1.17 -4.13 -7.87
C LEU A 214 1.15 -5.67 -7.85
N GLU A 215 -0.01 -6.28 -8.11
CA GLU A 215 -0.21 -7.74 -8.11
C GLU A 215 0.11 -8.41 -6.77
N LEU A 216 -0.22 -7.73 -5.66
CA LEU A 216 0.15 -8.19 -4.31
C LEU A 216 -0.54 -9.49 -3.88
N ARG A 217 -1.68 -9.86 -4.49
CA ARG A 217 -2.30 -11.18 -4.24
C ARG A 217 -1.37 -12.33 -4.64
N ALA A 218 -0.76 -12.24 -5.83
CA ALA A 218 0.16 -13.28 -6.30
C ALA A 218 1.45 -13.31 -5.47
N PHE A 219 1.89 -12.15 -4.98
CA PHE A 219 3.00 -12.06 -4.02
C PHE A 219 2.65 -12.76 -2.70
N GLY A 220 1.49 -12.46 -2.11
CA GLY A 220 1.01 -13.11 -0.89
C GLY A 220 0.89 -14.63 -1.04
N GLU A 221 0.27 -15.12 -2.11
CA GLU A 221 0.19 -16.56 -2.40
C GLU A 221 1.58 -17.22 -2.48
N ALA A 222 2.59 -16.52 -3.01
CA ALA A 222 3.96 -17.00 -3.05
C ALA A 222 4.67 -16.98 -1.69
N VAL A 223 4.30 -16.06 -0.80
CA VAL A 223 4.78 -16.03 0.59
C VAL A 223 4.13 -17.16 1.39
N ASP A 224 2.81 -17.31 1.35
CA ASP A 224 2.06 -18.39 2.03
C ASP A 224 2.56 -19.79 1.59
N ALA A 225 3.01 -19.93 0.34
CA ALA A 225 3.60 -21.17 -0.16
C ALA A 225 4.91 -21.58 0.56
N LEU A 226 5.50 -20.70 1.38
CA LEU A 226 6.65 -20.97 2.25
C LEU A 226 6.26 -21.60 3.59
N ASP A 227 4.97 -21.80 3.85
CA ASP A 227 4.50 -22.47 5.06
C ASP A 227 5.18 -23.82 5.28
N ASN A 228 5.71 -23.99 6.49
CA ASN A 228 6.49 -25.15 6.91
C ASN A 228 7.76 -25.42 6.07
N LYS A 229 8.19 -24.46 5.24
CA LYS A 229 9.39 -24.54 4.38
C LYS A 229 10.43 -23.48 4.70
N ALA A 230 10.02 -22.33 5.25
CA ALA A 230 10.91 -21.26 5.68
C ALA A 230 10.53 -20.72 7.07
N PRO A 231 11.44 -20.02 7.77
CA PRO A 231 11.13 -19.41 9.07
C PRO A 231 9.94 -18.45 9.00
N ALA A 232 9.04 -18.49 9.97
CA ALA A 232 7.87 -17.59 10.03
C ALA A 232 8.29 -16.10 9.99
N ALA A 233 9.39 -15.73 10.65
CA ALA A 233 9.93 -14.38 10.62
C ALA A 233 10.29 -13.89 9.20
N LEU A 234 10.71 -14.79 8.29
CA LEU A 234 10.91 -14.41 6.89
C LEU A 234 9.58 -14.02 6.24
N GLN A 235 8.53 -14.82 6.44
CA GLN A 235 7.21 -14.54 5.88
C GLN A 235 6.65 -13.22 6.40
N THR A 236 6.75 -12.99 7.73
CA THR A 236 6.37 -11.73 8.36
C THR A 236 7.07 -10.53 7.73
N ASP A 237 8.38 -10.59 7.54
CA ASP A 237 9.13 -9.46 6.97
C ASP A 237 8.80 -9.23 5.48
N LEU A 238 8.52 -10.30 4.72
CA LEU A 238 8.06 -10.18 3.33
C LEU A 238 6.69 -9.51 3.24
N TYR A 239 5.75 -9.89 4.12
CA TYR A 239 4.44 -9.23 4.22
C TYR A 239 4.56 -7.77 4.62
N ASN A 240 5.35 -7.45 5.65
CA ASN A 240 5.55 -6.07 6.08
C ASN A 240 6.16 -5.22 4.95
N THR A 241 7.12 -5.76 4.19
CA THR A 241 7.67 -5.07 3.00
C THR A 241 6.58 -4.74 1.96
N ALA A 242 5.61 -5.65 1.76
CA ALA A 242 4.50 -5.41 0.85
C ALA A 242 3.50 -4.38 1.42
N VAL A 243 3.23 -4.41 2.73
CA VAL A 243 2.35 -3.47 3.44
C VAL A 243 2.94 -2.05 3.44
N ASP A 244 4.25 -1.91 3.58
CA ASP A 244 4.95 -0.62 3.48
C ASP A 244 4.74 -0.01 2.10
N LEU A 245 5.04 -0.76 1.04
CA LEU A 245 4.80 -0.32 -0.33
C LEU A 245 3.33 0.02 -0.57
N LEU A 246 2.41 -0.81 -0.07
CA LEU A 246 0.97 -0.58 -0.22
C LEU A 246 0.54 0.71 0.49
N SER A 247 1.03 0.96 1.70
CA SER A 247 0.78 2.20 2.45
C SER A 247 1.26 3.43 1.69
N GLU A 248 2.44 3.37 1.10
CA GLU A 248 3.00 4.44 0.26
C GLU A 248 2.15 4.66 -0.99
N GLN A 249 1.76 3.60 -1.70
CA GLN A 249 1.00 3.72 -2.94
C GLN A 249 -0.44 4.18 -2.70
N VAL A 250 -1.09 3.74 -1.62
CA VAL A 250 -2.42 4.24 -1.27
C VAL A 250 -2.37 5.72 -0.95
N ASN A 251 -1.41 6.16 -0.13
CA ASN A 251 -1.19 7.57 0.13
C ASN A 251 -0.90 8.35 -1.15
N LYS A 252 -0.11 7.78 -2.07
CA LYS A 252 0.20 8.39 -3.35
C LYS A 252 -1.05 8.57 -4.22
N ILE A 253 -1.91 7.56 -4.32
CA ILE A 253 -3.13 7.63 -5.11
C ILE A 253 -4.08 8.72 -4.61
N VAL A 254 -4.25 8.83 -3.28
CA VAL A 254 -5.16 9.84 -2.71
C VAL A 254 -4.59 11.26 -2.75
N SER A 255 -3.27 11.41 -2.68
CA SER A 255 -2.59 12.72 -2.69
C SER A 255 -2.27 13.25 -4.09
N ASP A 256 -2.06 12.37 -5.08
CA ASP A 256 -1.79 12.75 -6.45
C ASP A 256 -3.07 13.10 -7.21
N VAL A 257 -3.10 14.30 -7.80
CA VAL A 257 -4.27 14.83 -8.49
C VAL A 257 -4.67 13.96 -9.69
N GLU A 258 -3.72 13.39 -10.42
CA GLU A 258 -4.00 12.60 -11.61
C GLU A 258 -4.59 11.23 -11.24
N ALA A 259 -3.96 10.52 -10.30
CA ALA A 259 -4.44 9.25 -9.77
C ALA A 259 -5.80 9.39 -9.07
N SER A 260 -5.96 10.39 -8.19
CA SER A 260 -7.22 10.68 -7.51
C SER A 260 -8.34 10.99 -8.50
N ASN A 261 -8.09 11.79 -9.54
CA ASN A 261 -9.06 12.05 -10.60
C ASN A 261 -9.44 10.78 -11.38
N ALA A 262 -8.48 9.91 -11.67
CA ALA A 262 -8.73 8.65 -12.36
C ALA A 262 -9.66 7.76 -11.52
N LEU A 263 -9.40 7.66 -10.21
CA LEU A 263 -10.21 6.89 -9.27
C LEU A 263 -11.64 7.46 -9.15
N LEU A 264 -11.78 8.75 -8.87
CA LEU A 264 -13.08 9.40 -8.64
C LEU A 264 -13.98 9.38 -9.88
N LYS A 265 -13.40 9.48 -11.09
CA LYS A 265 -14.17 9.56 -12.35
C LYS A 265 -14.42 8.21 -13.01
N ARG A 266 -13.50 7.25 -12.84
CA ARG A 266 -13.52 5.98 -13.58
C ARG A 266 -13.46 4.75 -12.67
N GLY A 267 -13.53 4.93 -11.36
CA GLY A 267 -13.49 3.87 -10.37
C GLY A 267 -12.15 3.15 -10.29
N VAL A 268 -12.11 2.07 -9.53
CA VAL A 268 -10.92 1.22 -9.36
C VAL A 268 -10.44 0.70 -10.72
N LYS A 269 -11.35 0.25 -11.58
CA LYS A 269 -11.02 -0.23 -12.92
C LYS A 269 -10.25 0.82 -13.74
N GLY A 270 -10.73 2.06 -13.78
CA GLY A 270 -10.08 3.09 -14.58
C GLY A 270 -8.67 3.46 -14.11
N LEU A 271 -8.42 3.38 -12.80
CA LEU A 271 -7.08 3.55 -12.25
C LEU A 271 -6.18 2.36 -12.61
N VAL A 272 -6.68 1.13 -12.46
CA VAL A 272 -5.96 -0.10 -12.85
C VAL A 272 -5.60 -0.07 -14.35
N ASP A 273 -6.55 0.28 -15.22
CA ASP A 273 -6.34 0.36 -16.67
C ASP A 273 -5.25 1.39 -17.03
N GLN A 274 -5.14 2.51 -16.29
CA GLN A 274 -4.14 3.55 -16.56
C GLN A 274 -2.73 3.18 -16.08
N TYR A 275 -2.61 2.51 -14.93
CA TYR A 275 -1.33 2.38 -14.25
C TYR A 275 -0.76 0.95 -14.25
N LYS A 276 -1.57 -0.11 -14.38
CA LYS A 276 -1.08 -1.49 -14.23
C LYS A 276 -0.01 -1.84 -15.26
N GLU A 277 -0.29 -1.73 -16.56
CA GLU A 277 0.68 -2.10 -17.59
C GLU A 277 1.96 -1.25 -17.56
N PRO A 278 1.89 0.10 -17.44
CA PRO A 278 3.09 0.93 -17.32
C PRO A 278 3.95 0.61 -16.10
N ILE A 279 3.33 0.32 -14.94
CA ILE A 279 4.07 -0.04 -13.72
C ILE A 279 4.73 -1.41 -13.87
N GLN A 280 4.08 -2.38 -14.53
CA GLN A 280 4.71 -3.67 -14.80
C GLN A 280 5.88 -3.56 -15.77
N ALA A 281 5.76 -2.72 -16.81
CA ALA A 281 6.87 -2.40 -17.71
C ALA A 281 8.04 -1.75 -16.96
N LEU A 282 7.74 -0.80 -16.05
CA LEU A 282 8.75 -0.18 -15.19
C LEU A 282 9.42 -1.22 -14.26
N LYS A 283 8.64 -2.07 -13.59
CA LYS A 283 9.14 -3.14 -12.71
C LYS A 283 10.17 -4.02 -13.40
N ASN A 284 9.90 -4.41 -14.65
CA ASN A 284 10.81 -5.23 -15.44
C ASN A 284 12.07 -4.47 -15.88
N ALA A 285 11.97 -3.16 -16.10
CA ALA A 285 13.11 -2.32 -16.49
C ALA A 285 14.00 -1.89 -15.30
N LEU A 286 13.46 -1.89 -14.06
CA LEU A 286 14.14 -1.39 -12.86
C LEU A 286 15.58 -1.92 -12.70
N PRO A 287 15.86 -3.23 -12.82
CA PRO A 287 17.22 -3.75 -12.63
C PRO A 287 18.28 -3.12 -13.55
N GLU A 288 17.88 -2.61 -14.73
CA GLU A 288 18.79 -2.07 -15.74
C GLU A 288 18.92 -0.54 -15.70
N ILE A 289 17.95 0.15 -15.10
CA ILE A 289 17.86 1.63 -15.12
C ILE A 289 18.32 2.28 -13.80
N LEU A 290 18.58 1.48 -12.76
CA LEU A 290 19.04 1.99 -11.47
C LEU A 290 20.51 2.48 -11.56
N PRO A 291 20.85 3.60 -10.90
CA PRO A 291 22.24 4.03 -10.72
C PRO A 291 23.08 2.92 -10.06
N PRO A 292 24.42 2.88 -10.29
CA PRO A 292 25.27 1.79 -9.78
C PRO A 292 25.13 1.50 -8.28
N ALA A 293 25.04 2.54 -7.44
CA ALA A 293 24.83 2.38 -6.01
C ALA A 293 23.47 1.75 -5.67
N ALA A 294 22.41 2.17 -6.35
CA ALA A 294 21.07 1.62 -6.17
C ALA A 294 20.95 0.18 -6.71
N ALA A 295 21.63 -0.13 -7.82
CA ALA A 295 21.73 -1.49 -8.36
C ALA A 295 22.48 -2.43 -7.40
N GLN A 296 23.57 -1.96 -6.77
CA GLN A 296 24.27 -2.70 -5.73
C GLN A 296 23.39 -2.94 -4.50
N SER A 297 22.64 -1.92 -4.07
CA SER A 297 21.66 -2.03 -2.98
C SER A 297 20.55 -3.03 -3.31
N LEU A 298 20.04 -3.03 -4.54
CA LEU A 298 19.08 -4.03 -5.02
C LEU A 298 19.67 -5.44 -4.95
N ALA A 299 20.87 -5.66 -5.47
CA ALA A 299 21.54 -6.96 -5.42
C ALA A 299 21.76 -7.45 -3.98
N ALA A 300 22.13 -6.54 -3.06
CA ALA A 300 22.27 -6.85 -1.65
C ALA A 300 20.94 -7.24 -1.00
N ARG A 301 19.83 -6.56 -1.32
CA ARG A 301 18.48 -6.94 -0.85
C ARG A 301 18.05 -8.30 -1.39
N VAL A 302 18.33 -8.61 -2.66
CA VAL A 302 18.06 -9.94 -3.23
C VAL A 302 18.84 -11.01 -2.48
N ALA A 303 20.14 -10.79 -2.23
CA ALA A 303 20.96 -11.72 -1.45
C ALA A 303 20.41 -11.91 -0.04
N HIS A 304 20.04 -10.83 0.65
CA HIS A 304 19.46 -10.87 2.00
C HIS A 304 18.23 -11.79 2.07
N TRP A 305 17.27 -11.64 1.15
CA TRP A 305 16.06 -12.48 1.15
C TRP A 305 16.38 -13.95 0.87
N LYS A 306 17.30 -14.22 -0.06
CA LYS A 306 17.70 -15.59 -0.41
C LYS A 306 18.42 -16.29 0.75
N GLU A 307 19.33 -15.61 1.42
CA GLU A 307 20.07 -16.15 2.57
C GLU A 307 19.13 -16.56 3.71
N ARG A 308 17.98 -15.90 3.82
CA ARG A 308 16.93 -16.23 4.79
C ARG A 308 15.99 -17.35 4.36
N GLY A 309 16.10 -17.82 3.11
CA GLY A 309 15.33 -18.95 2.58
C GLY A 309 14.28 -18.61 1.54
N ALA A 310 14.18 -17.35 1.06
CA ALA A 310 13.24 -17.01 0.00
C ALA A 310 13.72 -17.57 -1.36
N PRO A 311 12.83 -18.18 -2.17
CA PRO A 311 13.14 -18.55 -3.55
C PRO A 311 13.52 -17.32 -4.39
N GLN A 312 14.35 -17.52 -5.42
CA GLN A 312 14.85 -16.43 -6.29
C GLN A 312 13.75 -15.46 -6.77
N PRO A 313 12.62 -15.93 -7.34
CA PRO A 313 11.61 -15.01 -7.87
C PRO A 313 10.96 -14.14 -6.78
N LEU A 314 10.76 -14.70 -5.58
CA LEU A 314 10.16 -13.99 -4.46
C LEU A 314 11.14 -12.97 -3.87
N ALA A 315 12.42 -13.35 -3.74
CA ALA A 315 13.49 -12.47 -3.29
C ALA A 315 13.68 -11.26 -4.22
N GLU A 316 13.64 -11.47 -5.54
CA GLU A 316 13.71 -10.40 -6.54
C GLU A 316 12.51 -9.45 -6.45
N GLN A 317 11.29 -10.00 -6.32
CA GLN A 317 10.08 -9.20 -6.19
C GLN A 317 10.11 -8.33 -4.93
N ALA A 318 10.44 -8.91 -3.77
CA ALA A 318 10.54 -8.16 -2.51
C ALA A 318 11.64 -7.11 -2.55
N ALA A 319 12.80 -7.41 -3.15
CA ALA A 319 13.92 -6.48 -3.24
C ALA A 319 13.63 -5.24 -4.12
N LEU A 320 12.70 -5.35 -5.07
CA LEU A 320 12.27 -4.25 -5.94
C LEU A 320 11.27 -3.30 -5.27
N MET A 321 10.56 -3.73 -4.22
CA MET A 321 9.47 -2.95 -3.61
C MET A 321 9.88 -1.53 -3.19
N PRO A 322 11.04 -1.28 -2.54
CA PRO A 322 11.46 0.09 -2.22
C PRO A 322 11.64 1.01 -3.43
N ALA A 323 11.97 0.46 -4.61
CA ALA A 323 12.08 1.26 -5.83
C ALA A 323 10.70 1.51 -6.49
N LEU A 324 9.73 0.63 -6.25
CA LEU A 324 8.35 0.77 -6.71
C LEU A 324 7.57 1.84 -5.95
N GLU A 325 8.09 2.36 -4.84
CA GLU A 325 7.56 3.54 -4.14
C GLU A 325 7.26 4.69 -5.13
N PHE A 326 8.13 4.88 -6.13
CA PHE A 326 8.06 5.98 -7.10
C PHE A 326 7.31 5.62 -8.39
N ALA A 327 6.64 4.47 -8.44
CA ALA A 327 6.09 3.94 -9.69
C ALA A 327 5.03 4.87 -10.33
N PHE A 328 4.09 5.39 -9.54
CA PHE A 328 3.09 6.35 -10.03
C PHE A 328 3.72 7.65 -10.52
N ASP A 329 4.70 8.19 -9.77
CA ASP A 329 5.44 9.38 -10.17
C ASP A 329 6.14 9.20 -11.53
N ILE A 330 6.83 8.07 -11.70
CA ILE A 330 7.55 7.75 -12.93
C ILE A 330 6.58 7.57 -14.11
N VAL A 331 5.42 6.94 -13.89
CA VAL A 331 4.38 6.79 -14.92
C VAL A 331 3.78 8.14 -15.32
N ASN A 332 3.47 9.01 -14.35
CA ASN A 332 2.97 10.38 -14.64
C ASN A 332 4.03 11.21 -15.37
N LEU A 333 5.31 11.04 -15.02
CA LEU A 333 6.42 11.64 -15.76
C LEU A 333 6.52 11.09 -17.18
N SER A 334 6.38 9.78 -17.37
CA SER A 334 6.36 9.14 -18.70
C SER A 334 5.26 9.73 -19.58
N GLN A 335 4.04 9.88 -19.04
CA GLN A 335 2.91 10.46 -19.77
C GLN A 335 3.12 11.94 -20.11
N SER A 336 3.60 12.74 -19.15
CA SER A 336 3.82 14.18 -19.35
C SER A 336 5.03 14.52 -20.25
N THR A 337 6.09 13.71 -20.22
CA THR A 337 7.29 13.87 -21.07
C THR A 337 7.17 13.15 -22.41
N LYS A 338 6.21 12.23 -22.54
CA LYS A 338 6.07 11.28 -23.65
C LYS A 338 7.27 10.35 -23.85
N TRP A 339 8.09 10.18 -22.82
CA TRP A 339 9.22 9.23 -22.84
C TRP A 339 8.78 7.86 -22.30
N PRO A 340 9.41 6.76 -22.74
CA PRO A 340 9.17 5.43 -22.17
C PRO A 340 9.44 5.42 -20.65
N ALA A 341 8.63 4.67 -19.89
CA ALA A 341 8.73 4.59 -18.43
C ALA A 341 10.13 4.21 -17.94
N GLY A 342 10.82 3.29 -18.62
CA GLY A 342 12.19 2.91 -18.29
C GLY A 342 13.20 4.05 -18.48
N ALA A 343 13.08 4.83 -19.56
CA ALA A 343 13.98 5.95 -19.84
C ALA A 343 13.80 7.08 -18.82
N VAL A 344 12.56 7.49 -18.57
CA VAL A 344 12.28 8.55 -17.59
C VAL A 344 12.52 8.08 -16.15
N GLY A 345 12.32 6.79 -15.86
CA GLY A 345 12.68 6.18 -14.58
C GLY A 345 14.18 6.22 -14.33
N GLY A 346 15.00 5.86 -15.33
CA GLY A 346 16.46 5.99 -15.24
C GLY A 346 16.90 7.42 -14.99
N LEU A 347 16.28 8.40 -15.67
CA LEU A 347 16.52 9.82 -15.40
C LEU A 347 16.10 10.20 -13.97
N PHE A 348 14.91 9.78 -13.53
CA PHE A 348 14.39 10.07 -12.19
C PHE A 348 15.36 9.59 -11.11
N PHE A 349 15.81 8.34 -11.15
CA PHE A 349 16.77 7.82 -10.17
C PHE A 349 18.13 8.51 -10.27
N ALA A 350 18.61 8.81 -11.48
CA ALA A 350 19.85 9.56 -11.65
C ALA A 350 19.77 10.98 -11.07
N VAL A 351 18.63 11.68 -11.20
CA VAL A 351 18.37 12.96 -10.53
C VAL A 351 18.40 12.78 -9.01
N GLY A 352 17.70 11.79 -8.48
CA GLY A 352 17.67 11.52 -7.05
C GLY A 352 19.07 11.29 -6.45
N HIS A 353 19.90 10.54 -7.17
CA HIS A 353 21.28 10.28 -6.79
C HIS A 353 22.17 11.53 -6.87
N ARG A 354 22.21 12.21 -8.03
CA ARG A 354 23.11 13.36 -8.26
C ARG A 354 22.84 14.53 -7.33
N PHE A 355 21.57 14.75 -6.97
CA PHE A 355 21.16 15.87 -6.11
C PHE A 355 20.96 15.45 -4.63
N GLN A 356 21.45 14.26 -4.25
CA GLN A 356 21.37 13.65 -2.91
C GLN A 356 19.95 13.55 -2.31
N ILE A 357 18.92 13.53 -3.14
CA ILE A 357 17.52 13.46 -2.70
C ILE A 357 17.22 12.10 -2.08
N GLU A 358 17.71 11.03 -2.71
CA GLU A 358 17.58 9.65 -2.19
C GLU A 358 18.24 9.52 -0.82
N ALA A 359 19.49 9.99 -0.69
CA ALA A 359 20.24 9.94 0.56
C ALA A 359 19.54 10.74 1.67
N ALA A 360 18.97 11.89 1.34
CA ALA A 360 18.20 12.70 2.29
C ALA A 360 16.94 11.99 2.78
N ARG A 361 16.18 11.34 1.89
CA ARG A 361 15.01 10.54 2.28
C ARG A 361 15.41 9.33 3.13
N ALA A 362 16.47 8.63 2.76
CA ALA A 362 16.97 7.50 3.53
C ALA A 362 17.40 7.92 4.96
N ALA A 363 18.17 9.02 5.07
CA ALA A 363 18.59 9.57 6.35
C ALA A 363 17.41 10.05 7.22
N ALA A 364 16.33 10.52 6.58
CA ALA A 364 15.10 10.93 7.26
C ALA A 364 14.28 9.75 7.79
N ARG A 365 14.32 8.58 7.14
CA ARG A 365 13.68 7.36 7.65
C ARG A 365 14.40 6.78 8.85
N THR A 366 15.73 6.92 8.89
CA THR A 366 16.57 6.40 9.99
C THR A 366 16.69 7.36 11.16
N SER A 367 16.33 8.63 11.00
CA SER A 367 16.28 9.54 12.15
C SER A 367 15.10 9.11 13.03
N SER A 368 15.30 8.90 14.33
CA SER A 368 14.19 8.82 15.28
C SER A 368 13.54 10.20 15.34
N PRO A 369 12.41 10.45 14.65
CA PRO A 369 11.74 11.73 14.75
C PRO A 369 11.19 11.82 16.17
N GLY A 370 10.94 13.04 16.67
CA GLY A 370 10.39 13.24 18.01
C GLY A 370 8.97 12.71 18.17
N GLY A 371 8.04 13.56 18.59
CA GLY A 371 6.65 13.15 18.77
C GLY A 371 5.96 12.79 17.45
N HIS A 372 4.71 12.34 17.53
CA HIS A 372 3.84 12.04 16.38
C HIS A 372 3.87 13.10 15.25
N TYR A 373 3.77 14.38 15.61
CA TYR A 373 3.77 15.46 14.63
C TYR A 373 5.11 15.61 13.88
N ASP A 374 6.22 15.24 14.50
CA ASP A 374 7.53 15.25 13.83
C ASP A 374 7.60 14.13 12.79
N GLN A 375 7.07 12.94 13.11
CA GLN A 375 6.98 11.83 12.16
C GLN A 375 6.11 12.21 10.95
N LEU A 376 4.95 12.83 11.19
CA LEU A 376 4.08 13.34 10.14
C LEU A 376 4.77 14.40 9.27
N ALA A 377 5.51 15.33 9.90
CA ALA A 377 6.27 16.35 9.18
C ALA A 377 7.38 15.74 8.32
N VAL A 378 8.14 14.77 8.85
CA VAL A 378 9.17 14.04 8.10
C VAL A 378 8.56 13.32 6.89
N ARG A 379 7.45 12.61 7.06
CA ARG A 379 6.75 11.92 5.97
C ARG A 379 6.32 12.90 4.88
N ARG A 380 5.62 13.97 5.25
CA ARG A 380 5.18 15.01 4.30
C ARG A 380 6.35 15.66 3.55
N LEU A 381 7.45 15.98 4.24
CA LEU A 381 8.61 16.59 3.61
C LEU A 381 9.34 15.61 2.68
N THR A 382 9.38 14.33 3.03
CA THR A 382 9.91 13.25 2.18
C THR A 382 9.11 13.12 0.88
N GLU A 383 7.77 13.20 0.97
CA GLU A 383 6.89 13.25 -0.19
C GLU A 383 7.11 14.52 -1.03
N GLU A 384 7.30 15.67 -0.39
CA GLU A 384 7.62 16.92 -1.10
C GLU A 384 8.93 16.80 -1.87
N LEU A 385 9.98 16.22 -1.28
CA LEU A 385 11.25 15.94 -1.97
C LEU A 385 11.04 15.05 -3.21
N SER A 386 10.18 14.03 -3.14
CA SER A 386 9.82 13.20 -4.30
C SER A 386 9.11 14.00 -5.39
N MET A 387 8.17 14.89 -5.02
CA MET A 387 7.54 15.79 -5.97
C MET A 387 8.56 16.74 -6.64
N ARG A 388 9.49 17.31 -5.87
CA ARG A 388 10.56 18.17 -6.41
C ARG A 388 11.50 17.39 -7.33
N GLN A 389 11.85 16.15 -6.99
CA GLN A 389 12.63 15.27 -7.85
C GLN A 389 11.92 15.03 -9.19
N GLY A 390 10.61 14.78 -9.18
CA GLY A 390 9.83 14.63 -10.40
C GLY A 390 9.79 15.91 -11.25
N ALA A 391 9.61 17.06 -10.62
CA ALA A 391 9.63 18.35 -11.31
C ALA A 391 11.00 18.63 -11.98
N LEU A 392 12.10 18.36 -11.27
CA LEU A 392 13.46 18.49 -11.80
C LEU A 392 13.72 17.50 -12.94
N THR A 393 13.26 16.25 -12.79
CA THR A 393 13.32 15.21 -13.83
C THR A 393 12.62 15.69 -15.11
N ARG A 394 11.41 16.24 -14.99
CA ARG A 394 10.66 16.82 -16.12
C ARG A 394 11.41 17.99 -16.77
N ALA A 395 11.97 18.89 -15.98
CA ALA A 395 12.74 20.03 -16.50
C ALA A 395 13.99 19.58 -17.28
N ILE A 396 14.71 18.57 -16.78
CA ILE A 396 15.88 18.01 -17.46
C ILE A 396 15.45 17.29 -18.75
N ALA A 397 14.41 16.46 -18.69
CA ALA A 397 13.88 15.77 -19.87
C ALA A 397 13.45 16.74 -20.97
N GLY A 398 12.76 17.83 -20.61
CA GLY A 398 12.33 18.88 -21.56
C GLY A 398 13.49 19.65 -22.22
N SER A 399 14.71 19.50 -21.70
CA SER A 399 15.91 20.12 -22.26
C SER A 399 16.63 19.25 -23.30
N ALA A 400 16.20 18.00 -23.48
CA ALA A 400 16.73 17.07 -24.46
C ALA A 400 16.28 17.45 -25.88
N LYS A 401 17.12 17.14 -26.87
CA LYS A 401 16.81 17.42 -28.29
C LYS A 401 15.84 16.42 -28.91
N ALA A 402 15.82 15.20 -28.38
CA ALA A 402 14.98 14.10 -28.83
C ALA A 402 14.74 13.13 -27.67
N GLU A 403 13.76 12.25 -27.85
CA GLU A 403 13.56 11.10 -26.97
C GLU A 403 14.85 10.24 -26.95
N PRO A 404 15.34 9.83 -25.75
CA PRO A 404 16.52 8.99 -25.66
C PRO A 404 16.29 7.63 -26.30
N ASN A 405 17.30 7.12 -26.99
CA ASN A 405 17.33 5.77 -27.55
C ASN A 405 18.51 4.99 -26.97
N GLY A 406 18.32 3.72 -26.65
CA GLY A 406 19.33 2.86 -26.03
C GLY A 406 19.33 2.88 -24.50
N ALA A 407 20.37 2.29 -23.90
CA ALA A 407 20.43 2.12 -22.46
C ALA A 407 20.69 3.45 -21.75
N ALA A 408 20.17 3.62 -20.53
CA ALA A 408 20.27 4.86 -19.77
C ALA A 408 21.71 5.39 -19.64
N LYS A 409 22.67 4.47 -19.44
CA LYS A 409 24.10 4.77 -19.38
C LYS A 409 24.67 5.47 -20.62
N ASP A 410 24.05 5.30 -21.79
CA ASP A 410 24.58 5.79 -23.07
C ASP A 410 24.23 7.28 -23.31
N TRP A 411 23.19 7.80 -22.65
CA TRP A 411 22.68 9.15 -22.90
C TRP A 411 22.54 10.02 -21.65
N LEU A 412 22.45 9.44 -20.44
CA LEU A 412 22.22 10.21 -19.20
C LEU A 412 23.32 11.24 -18.96
N ASP A 413 24.59 10.85 -19.05
CA ASP A 413 25.72 11.75 -18.77
C ASP A 413 25.75 12.95 -19.72
N GLY A 414 25.52 12.71 -21.01
CA GLY A 414 25.44 13.75 -22.02
C GLY A 414 24.27 14.71 -21.77
N LEU A 415 23.07 14.18 -21.48
CA LEU A 415 21.89 14.99 -21.17
C LEU A 415 22.13 15.88 -19.94
N PHE A 416 22.71 15.32 -18.87
CA PHE A 416 23.02 16.08 -17.67
C PHE A 416 24.09 17.15 -17.92
N ALA A 417 25.14 16.85 -18.70
CA ALA A 417 26.16 17.84 -19.05
C ALA A 417 25.58 19.01 -19.84
N ASP A 418 24.75 18.72 -20.86
CA ASP A 418 24.07 19.72 -21.69
C ASP A 418 23.09 20.57 -20.86
N TRP A 419 22.31 19.96 -19.97
CA TRP A 419 21.41 20.69 -19.08
C TRP A 419 22.19 21.53 -18.05
N ARG A 420 23.25 20.98 -17.44
CA ARG A 420 24.07 21.67 -16.44
C ARG A 420 24.79 22.87 -17.02
N SER A 421 25.33 22.78 -18.23
CA SER A 421 26.03 23.90 -18.88
C SER A 421 25.15 25.15 -19.03
N ARG A 422 23.84 24.95 -19.25
CA ARG A 422 22.83 26.02 -19.34
C ARG A 422 22.39 26.56 -17.97
N ASN A 423 22.61 25.79 -16.91
CA ASN A 423 22.10 26.05 -15.55
C ASN A 423 23.20 26.12 -14.48
N ALA A 424 24.46 26.29 -14.89
CA ALA A 424 25.64 26.06 -14.05
C ALA A 424 25.58 26.80 -12.71
N VAL A 425 25.23 28.09 -12.75
CA VAL A 425 25.14 28.94 -11.54
C VAL A 425 24.09 28.41 -10.55
N ALA A 426 22.93 27.95 -11.03
CA ALA A 426 21.88 27.44 -10.14
C ALA A 426 22.26 26.09 -9.54
N VAL A 427 22.87 25.21 -10.34
CA VAL A 427 23.33 23.89 -9.91
C VAL A 427 24.47 23.99 -8.89
N GLU A 428 25.48 24.80 -9.15
CA GLU A 428 26.62 25.00 -8.23
C GLU A 428 26.17 25.55 -6.88
N ARG A 429 25.20 26.49 -6.87
CA ARG A 429 24.61 27.01 -5.63
C ARG A 429 23.90 25.91 -4.83
N TYR A 430 23.15 25.04 -5.52
CA TYR A 430 22.45 23.94 -4.87
C TYR A 430 23.43 22.90 -4.32
N GLU A 431 24.43 22.49 -5.10
CA GLU A 431 25.43 21.51 -4.67
C GLU A 431 26.25 22.00 -3.49
N LYS A 432 26.64 23.28 -3.48
CA LYS A 432 27.29 23.89 -2.33
C LYS A 432 26.38 23.84 -1.09
N PHE A 433 25.12 24.20 -1.25
CA PHE A 433 24.15 24.12 -0.15
C PHE A 433 23.99 22.69 0.39
N VAL A 434 23.86 21.69 -0.47
CA VAL A 434 23.72 20.28 -0.04
C VAL A 434 24.99 19.77 0.65
N ALA A 435 26.16 20.17 0.16
CA ALA A 435 27.43 19.85 0.83
C ALA A 435 27.49 20.46 2.23
N ASP A 436 27.06 21.72 2.39
CA ASP A 436 27.01 22.42 3.68
C ASP A 436 25.91 21.84 4.61
N LEU A 437 24.83 21.28 4.05
CA LEU A 437 23.72 20.68 4.81
C LEU A 437 24.13 19.41 5.56
N ASP A 438 25.17 18.72 5.04
CA ASP A 438 25.68 17.43 5.52
C ASP A 438 24.55 16.40 5.75
N VAL A 439 24.09 15.81 4.64
CA VAL A 439 23.06 14.76 4.64
C VAL A 439 23.51 13.54 5.45
N GLY A 440 24.82 13.24 5.46
CA GLY A 440 25.40 12.11 6.18
C GLY A 440 25.29 12.24 7.71
N ALA A 441 25.29 13.47 8.24
CA ALA A 441 25.05 13.74 9.66
C ALA A 441 23.57 13.64 10.09
N GLY A 442 22.68 13.23 9.19
CA GLY A 442 21.25 13.03 9.46
C GLY A 442 20.38 14.22 9.05
N MET A 443 19.08 13.93 8.88
CA MET A 443 18.08 14.86 8.35
C MET A 443 16.99 15.15 9.38
N SER A 444 17.04 16.37 9.95
CA SER A 444 15.96 16.90 10.78
C SER A 444 14.83 17.50 9.91
N VAL A 445 13.67 17.73 10.51
CA VAL A 445 12.53 18.44 9.88
C VAL A 445 12.98 19.77 9.25
N GLY A 446 13.81 20.54 9.96
CA GLY A 446 14.35 21.81 9.46
C GLY A 446 15.27 21.63 8.25
N LYS A 447 16.17 20.64 8.26
CA LYS A 447 17.04 20.33 7.12
C LYS A 447 16.24 19.90 5.89
N LEU A 448 15.23 19.04 6.08
CA LEU A 448 14.35 18.57 5.00
C LEU A 448 13.58 19.72 4.36
N SER A 449 13.01 20.61 5.17
CA SER A 449 12.29 21.79 4.69
C SER A 449 13.17 22.75 3.87
N LEU A 450 14.38 23.02 4.36
CA LEU A 450 15.36 23.84 3.64
C LEU A 450 15.77 23.20 2.31
N MET A 451 16.04 21.89 2.32
CA MET A 451 16.39 21.15 1.11
C MET A 451 15.26 21.16 0.07
N SER A 452 14.00 20.94 0.49
CA SER A 452 12.85 21.01 -0.41
C SER A 452 12.73 22.39 -1.06
N THR A 453 12.91 23.46 -0.28
CA THR A 453 12.85 24.83 -0.78
C THR A 453 13.98 25.11 -1.77
N LYS A 454 15.21 24.65 -1.49
CA LYS A 454 16.35 24.82 -2.40
C LYS A 454 16.23 24.01 -3.68
N LEU A 455 15.60 22.83 -3.61
CA LEU A 455 15.23 22.07 -4.81
C LEU A 455 14.17 22.81 -5.63
N ALA A 456 13.17 23.42 -4.99
CA ALA A 456 12.17 24.24 -5.68
C ALA A 456 12.83 25.43 -6.42
N ASP A 457 13.72 26.17 -5.75
CA ASP A 457 14.51 27.25 -6.35
C ASP A 457 15.29 26.77 -7.59
N LEU A 458 15.88 25.58 -7.51
CA LEU A 458 16.62 24.98 -8.62
C LEU A 458 15.69 24.65 -9.80
N VAL A 459 14.53 24.05 -9.53
CA VAL A 459 13.53 23.71 -10.55
C VAL A 459 13.02 24.97 -11.26
N GLU A 460 12.70 26.03 -10.52
CA GLU A 460 12.21 27.29 -11.10
C GLU A 460 13.25 27.94 -12.00
N ARG A 461 14.49 28.05 -11.51
CA ARG A 461 15.60 28.67 -12.27
C ARG A 461 16.00 27.85 -13.48
N ALA A 462 15.91 26.52 -13.39
CA ALA A 462 16.20 25.62 -14.51
C ALA A 462 15.06 25.54 -15.53
N GLY A 463 13.83 25.91 -15.14
CA GLY A 463 12.64 25.92 -16.00
C GLY A 463 12.53 27.14 -16.92
N GLY A 464 13.43 28.12 -16.82
CA GLY A 464 13.48 29.28 -17.72
C GLY A 464 12.26 30.22 -17.64
N LYS A 465 11.73 30.46 -16.43
CA LYS A 465 10.80 31.56 -16.17
C LYS A 465 11.51 32.80 -15.67
#